data_AF-C2BH90-F1
#
_entry.id   AF-C2BH90-F1
#
_cell.length_a   1.000
_cell.length_b   1.000
_cell.length_c   1.000
_cell.angle_alpha   90.00
_cell.angle_beta   90.00
_cell.angle_gamma   90.00
#
_symmetry.space_group_name_H-M   'P 1'
#
loop_
_entity.id
_entity.type
_entity.pdbx_description
1 polymer ?
#
loop_
_entity_poly.entity_id
_entity_poly.type
_entity_poly.pdbx_seq_one_letter_code
_entity_poly.pdbx_strand_id
1 'polypeptide(L)'
;MKLAAVNSVITILILFVPLILQILICKYIKGRAGLILPGLSFIISIIYILNIPEGVGDWWMAVLITMVIANIPTIIYYLIYRYYDNKEKQKDELDKMKIMDM
;
A
#
# COMPACT_ATOMS: atom_id res chain seq x y z
N MET A 1 28.21 -2.01 -17.56
CA MET A 1 28.13 -1.40 -16.21
C MET A 1 27.09 -0.28 -16.10
N LYS A 2 27.09 0.76 -16.95
CA LYS A 2 26.12 1.87 -16.83
C LYS A 2 24.65 1.44 -16.90
N LEU A 3 24.30 0.52 -17.80
CA LEU A 3 22.92 0.04 -17.97
C LEU A 3 22.39 -0.72 -16.74
N ALA A 4 23.22 -1.59 -16.14
CA ALA A 4 22.85 -2.33 -14.93
C ALA A 4 22.62 -1.38 -13.75
N ALA A 5 23.49 -0.37 -13.59
CA ALA A 5 23.33 0.64 -12.55
C ALA A 5 22.03 1.46 -12.74
N VAL A 6 21.69 1.83 -13.97
CA VAL A 6 20.43 2.54 -14.29
C VAL A 6 19.21 1.68 -13.93
N ASN A 7 19.22 0.38 -14.28
CA ASN A 7 18.12 -0.52 -13.93
C ASN A 7 17.96 -0.67 -12.41
N SER A 8 19.06 -0.82 -11.67
CA SER A 8 18.99 -0.91 -10.20
C SER A 8 18.41 0.35 -9.56
N VAL A 9 18.77 1.53 -10.05
CA VAL A 9 18.20 2.80 -9.56
C VAL A 9 16.69 2.88 -9.82
N ILE A 10 16.25 2.49 -11.01
CA ILE A 10 14.82 2.48 -11.36
C ILE A 10 14.04 1.53 -10.44
N THR A 11 14.56 0.33 -10.19
CA THR A 11 13.91 -0.64 -9.28
C THR A 11 13.76 -0.07 -7.86
N ILE A 12 14.81 0.58 -7.34
CA ILE A 12 14.77 1.22 -6.01
C ILE A 12 13.71 2.32 -5.98
N LEU A 13 13.66 3.19 -6.98
CA LEU A 13 12.66 4.26 -7.05
C LEU A 13 11.23 3.71 -7.06
N ILE A 14 10.96 2.67 -7.86
CA ILE A 14 9.63 2.04 -7.94
C ILE A 14 9.21 1.45 -6.58
N LEU A 15 10.16 0.97 -5.76
CA LEU A 15 9.85 0.41 -4.46
C LEU A 15 9.60 1.48 -3.38
N PHE A 16 10.42 2.53 -3.34
CA PHE A 16 10.37 3.53 -2.26
C PHE A 16 9.46 4.72 -2.53
N VAL A 17 9.31 5.18 -3.77
CA VAL A 17 8.47 6.33 -4.09
C VAL A 17 7.01 6.12 -3.67
N PRO A 18 6.38 4.96 -3.94
CA PRO A 18 5.00 4.71 -3.50
C PRO A 18 4.86 4.66 -1.97
N LEU A 19 5.86 4.17 -1.24
CA LEU A 19 5.86 4.16 0.23
C LEU A 19 5.88 5.58 0.79
N ILE A 20 6.74 6.44 0.24
CA ILE A 20 6.81 7.86 0.62
C ILE A 20 5.48 8.53 0.29
N LEU A 21 4.93 8.30 -0.91
CA LEU A 21 3.65 8.85 -1.32
C LEU A 21 2.51 8.42 -0.39
N GLN A 22 2.48 7.15 0.01
CA GLN A 22 1.48 6.63 0.94
C GLN A 22 1.55 7.34 2.30
N ILE A 23 2.76 7.54 2.83
CA ILE A 23 2.98 8.27 4.08
C ILE A 23 2.51 9.72 3.95
N LEU A 24 2.85 10.40 2.84
CA LEU A 24 2.45 11.79 2.61
C LEU A 24 0.92 11.91 2.50
N ILE A 25 0.26 11.05 1.74
CA ILE A 25 -1.20 11.05 1.63
C ILE A 25 -1.83 10.86 3.00
N CYS A 26 -1.39 9.86 3.77
CA CYS A 26 -1.95 9.60 5.10
C CYS A 26 -1.67 10.71 6.13
N LYS A 27 -0.57 11.44 5.97
CA LYS A 27 -0.18 12.53 6.87
C LYS A 27 -0.93 13.82 6.58
N TYR A 28 -1.17 14.12 5.31
CA TYR A 28 -1.67 15.43 4.88
C TYR A 28 -3.13 15.41 4.40
N ILE A 29 -3.62 14.27 3.91
CA ILE A 29 -4.99 14.10 3.45
C ILE A 29 -5.74 13.24 4.44
N LYS A 30 -6.65 13.88 5.17
CA LYS A 30 -7.43 13.26 6.25
C LYS A 30 -8.41 12.21 5.74
N GLY A 31 -8.76 11.27 6.60
CA GLY A 31 -9.79 10.27 6.34
C GLY A 31 -9.39 9.22 5.30
N ARG A 32 -10.35 8.81 4.44
CA ARG A 32 -10.21 7.61 3.60
C ARG A 32 -9.31 7.78 2.38
N ALA A 33 -8.72 8.97 2.15
CA ALA A 33 -7.80 9.18 1.03
C ALA A 33 -6.54 8.29 1.13
N GLY A 34 -6.11 7.96 2.35
CA GLY A 34 -5.03 6.99 2.57
C GLY A 34 -5.33 5.57 2.10
N LEU A 35 -6.59 5.26 1.74
CA LEU A 35 -6.97 3.97 1.17
C LEU A 35 -6.82 3.90 -0.36
N ILE A 36 -6.46 5.00 -1.04
CA ILE A 36 -6.36 5.02 -2.50
C ILE A 36 -5.25 4.08 -3.00
N LEU A 37 -4.02 4.19 -2.47
CA LEU A 37 -2.92 3.32 -2.86
C LEU A 37 -3.12 1.83 -2.49
N PRO A 38 -3.57 1.45 -1.28
CA PRO A 38 -3.86 0.04 -1.00
C PRO A 38 -4.99 -0.48 -1.89
N GLY A 39 -6.02 0.33 -2.18
CA GLY A 39 -7.06 -0.03 -3.13
C GLY A 39 -6.52 -0.28 -4.55
N LEU A 40 -5.68 0.64 -5.06
CA LEU A 40 -5.06 0.48 -6.37
C LEU A 40 -4.13 -0.74 -6.43
N SER A 41 -3.32 -0.94 -5.39
CA SER A 41 -2.44 -2.11 -5.25
C SER A 41 -3.24 -3.42 -5.27
N PHE A 42 -4.38 -3.46 -4.58
CA PHE A 42 -5.27 -4.62 -4.57
C PHE A 42 -5.86 -4.90 -5.97
N ILE A 43 -6.30 -3.87 -6.69
CA ILE A 43 -6.80 -4.02 -8.08
C ILE A 43 -5.70 -4.58 -9.00
N ILE A 44 -4.47 -4.07 -8.88
CA ILE A 44 -3.31 -4.59 -9.62
C ILE A 44 -3.07 -6.08 -9.29
N SER A 45 -3.21 -6.48 -8.02
CA SER A 45 -3.08 -7.89 -7.63
C SER A 45 -4.12 -8.79 -8.31
N ILE A 46 -5.36 -8.31 -8.47
CA ILE A 46 -6.42 -9.04 -9.19
C ILE A 46 -6.06 -9.17 -10.67
N ILE A 47 -5.55 -8.10 -11.30
CA ILE A 47 -5.10 -8.14 -12.69
C ILE A 47 -4.03 -9.21 -12.87
N TYR A 48 -3.06 -9.32 -11.95
CA TYR A 48 -2.05 -10.39 -12.01
C TYR A 48 -2.68 -11.79 -11.96
N ILE A 49 -3.63 -12.02 -11.07
CA ILE A 49 -4.33 -13.30 -10.95
C ILE A 49 -5.09 -13.64 -12.24
N LEU A 50 -5.79 -12.67 -12.83
CA LEU A 50 -6.55 -12.86 -14.08
C LEU A 50 -5.67 -13.13 -15.30
N ASN A 51 -4.37 -12.80 -15.23
CA ASN A 51 -3.41 -13.04 -16.31
C ASN A 51 -2.61 -14.34 -16.14
N ILE A 52 -2.93 -15.19 -15.16
CA ILE A 52 -2.27 -16.49 -15.00
C ILE A 52 -2.72 -17.43 -16.14
N PRO A 53 -1.80 -17.92 -17.00
CA PRO A 53 -2.16 -18.77 -18.12
C PRO A 53 -2.76 -20.11 -17.67
N GLU A 54 -3.81 -20.56 -18.36
CA GLU A 54 -4.51 -21.83 -18.09
C GLU A 54 -3.65 -23.08 -18.34
N GLY A 55 -2.50 -22.93 -19.01
CA GLY A 55 -1.53 -24.01 -19.27
C GLY A 55 -0.44 -24.18 -18.21
N VAL A 56 -0.48 -23.40 -17.12
CA VAL A 56 0.43 -23.59 -15.99
C VAL A 56 0.00 -24.87 -15.25
N GLY A 57 0.89 -25.87 -15.19
CA GLY A 57 0.54 -27.21 -14.71
C GLY A 57 -0.18 -27.22 -13.35
N ASP A 58 0.32 -26.44 -12.38
CA ASP A 58 -0.35 -26.21 -11.10
C ASP A 58 -0.91 -24.78 -11.02
N TRP A 59 -2.01 -24.55 -11.73
CA TRP A 59 -2.67 -23.25 -11.81
C TRP A 59 -3.16 -22.74 -10.44
N TRP A 60 -3.71 -23.62 -9.60
CA TRP A 60 -4.21 -23.23 -8.28
C TRP A 60 -3.08 -22.76 -7.36
N MET A 61 -1.91 -23.42 -7.40
CA MET A 61 -0.76 -22.99 -6.62
C MET A 61 -0.20 -21.67 -7.16
N ALA A 62 -0.19 -21.48 -8.49
CA ALA A 62 0.21 -20.21 -9.10
C ALA A 62 -0.70 -19.05 -8.67
N VAL A 63 -2.01 -19.26 -8.60
CA VAL A 63 -2.98 -18.28 -8.10
C VAL A 63 -2.69 -17.93 -6.64
N LEU A 64 -2.50 -18.92 -5.76
CA LEU A 64 -2.24 -18.69 -4.35
C LEU A 64 -0.93 -17.92 -4.11
N ILE A 65 0.15 -18.34 -4.77
CA ILE A 65 1.46 -17.66 -4.67
C ILE A 65 1.34 -16.21 -5.15
N THR A 66 0.70 -16.01 -6.31
CA THR A 66 0.50 -14.67 -6.88
C THR A 66 -0.33 -13.80 -5.95
N MET A 67 -1.41 -14.35 -5.37
CA MET A 67 -2.26 -13.63 -4.42
C MET A 67 -1.47 -13.18 -3.19
N VAL A 68 -0.61 -14.03 -2.62
CA VAL A 68 0.21 -13.67 -1.46
C VAL A 68 1.23 -12.58 -1.80
N ILE A 69 2.04 -12.82 -2.84
CA ILE A 69 3.14 -11.91 -3.21
C ILE A 69 2.60 -10.55 -3.68
N ALA A 70 1.62 -10.54 -4.57
CA ALA A 70 1.07 -9.31 -5.13
C ALA A 70 0.30 -8.47 -4.08
N ASN A 71 -0.10 -9.06 -2.94
CA ASN A 71 -0.74 -8.34 -1.85
C ASN A 71 0.20 -7.89 -0.72
N ILE A 72 1.49 -8.24 -0.75
CA ILE A 72 2.46 -7.70 0.22
C ILE A 72 2.44 -6.15 0.24
N PRO A 73 2.49 -5.44 -0.92
CA PRO A 73 2.41 -3.98 -0.91
C PRO A 73 1.09 -3.46 -0.38
N THR A 74 -0.03 -4.13 -0.69
CA THR A 74 -1.38 -3.79 -0.20
C THR A 74 -1.43 -3.80 1.32
N ILE A 75 -0.88 -4.85 1.95
CA ILE A 75 -0.82 -4.98 3.42
C ILE A 75 0.03 -3.86 4.02
N ILE A 76 1.20 -3.57 3.44
CA ILE A 76 2.08 -2.50 3.91
C ILE A 76 1.37 -1.14 3.84
N TYR A 77 0.75 -0.80 2.71
CA TYR A 77 0.02 0.47 2.56
C TYR A 77 -1.17 0.58 3.51
N TYR A 78 -1.90 -0.52 3.71
CA TYR A 78 -3.01 -0.57 4.65
C TYR A 78 -2.56 -0.34 6.10
N LEU A 79 -1.44 -0.95 6.51
CA LEU A 79 -0.87 -0.74 7.85
C LEU A 79 -0.43 0.72 8.07
N ILE A 80 0.18 1.34 7.05
CA ILE A 80 0.53 2.77 7.10
C ILE A 80 -0.75 3.61 7.26
N TYR A 81 -1.79 3.37 6.46
CA TYR A 81 -3.06 4.07 6.57
C TYR A 81 -3.64 3.94 7.98
N ARG A 82 -3.72 2.71 8.51
CA ARG A 82 -4.30 2.44 9.83
C ARG A 82 -3.53 3.12 10.95
N TYR A 83 -2.20 3.20 10.85
CA TYR A 83 -1.37 3.93 11.81
C TYR A 83 -1.72 5.41 11.88
N TYR A 84 -1.81 6.08 10.72
CA TYR A 84 -2.13 7.51 10.65
C TYR A 84 -3.58 7.82 11.01
N ASP A 85 -4.53 7.00 10.57
CA ASP A 85 -5.96 7.13 10.89
C ASP A 85 -6.20 7.02 12.41
N ASN A 86 -5.54 6.06 13.07
CA ASN A 86 -5.60 5.93 14.54
C ASN A 86 -4.92 7.11 15.26
N LYS A 87 -3.84 7.65 14.70
CA LYS A 87 -3.16 8.82 15.27
C LYS A 87 -4.02 10.08 15.18
N GLU A 88 -4.75 10.26 14.08
CA GLU A 88 -5.68 11.36 13.91
C GLU A 88 -6.85 11.26 14.90
N LYS A 89 -7.46 10.07 15.03
CA LYS A 89 -8.55 9.84 15.99
C LYS A 89 -8.16 10.16 17.43
N GLN A 90 -6.97 9.74 17.87
CA GLN A 90 -6.46 10.06 19.20
C GLN A 90 -6.28 11.57 19.40
N LYS A 91 -5.81 12.29 18.38
CA LYS A 91 -5.68 13.74 18.45
C LYS A 91 -7.05 14.41 18.57
N ASP A 92 -8.02 13.98 17.78
CA ASP A 92 -9.37 14.52 17.83
C ASP A 92 -10.06 14.25 19.18
N GLU A 93 -9.79 13.11 19.82
CA GLU A 93 -10.25 12.81 21.19
C GLU A 93 -9.60 13.73 22.25
N LEU A 94 -8.29 13.95 22.16
CA LEU A 94 -7.58 14.85 23.07
C LEU A 94 -8.03 16.30 22.94
N ASP A 95 -8.25 16.75 21.70
CA ASP A 95 -8.73 18.11 21.43
C ASP A 95 -10.18 18.29 21.96
N LYS A 96 -11.03 17.26 21.88
CA LYS A 96 -12.36 17.26 22.51
C LYS A 96 -12.29 17.36 24.03
N MET A 97 -11.40 16.60 24.68
CA MET A 97 -11.22 16.67 26.14
C MET A 97 -10.80 18.06 26.59
N LYS A 98 -9.83 18.68 25.91
CA LYS A 98 -9.38 20.05 26.22
C LYS A 98 -10.49 21.09 26.11
N ILE A 99 -11.39 20.95 25.14
CA ILE A 99 -12.51 21.89 24.96
C ILE A 99 -13.54 21.73 26.08
N MET A 100 -13.75 20.52 26.61
CA MET A 100 -14.71 20.28 27.70
C MET A 100 -14.21 20.71 29.08
N ASP A 101 -12.89 20.78 29.27
CA ASP A 101 -12.26 21.26 30.51
C ASP A 101 -12.23 22.79 30.63
N MET A 102 -12.49 23.53 29.55
CA MET A 102 -12.56 25.02 29.52
C MET A 102 -13.97 25.52 29.78
#